data_AF-K1L7Q4-F1
#
_entry.id   AF-K1L7Q4-F1
#
_cell.length_a   1.000
_cell.length_b   1.000
_cell.length_c   1.000
_cell.angle_alpha   90.00
_cell.angle_beta   90.00
_cell.angle_gamma   90.00
#
_symmetry.space_group_name_H-M   'P 1'
#
loop_
_entity.id
_entity.type
_entity.pdbx_description
1 polymer ?
#
loop_
_entity_poly.entity_id
_entity_poly.type
_entity_poly.pdbx_seq_one_letter_code
_entity_poly.pdbx_strand_id
1 'polypeptide(L)'
;MGYEYTYQIIEGKPRARSYGMAIFSRYPIINEGKVFDTKRNNGVIFADIKIDKDTIRIYNAHLESMSIESDGLNNLSGLKENYRETLSKLKRGQVTRASQLGILEEHMKNSPYVNILVGDFNDVPYSYTYFKLRRSMRNAFEEAGSGFGFTYNKVLFFLRIDNIFFEEPLKIRKFKTHREVDYSDHYPISAIFDWERPLRKETEISEEN
;
A
#
# COMPACT_ATOMS: atom_id res chain seq x y z
N MET A 1 23.63 -0.85 6.67
CA MET A 1 22.24 -0.38 6.86
C MET A 1 21.81 -0.79 8.25
N GLY A 2 21.44 0.14 9.12
CA GLY A 2 21.14 -0.11 10.54
C GLY A 2 19.71 -0.57 10.81
N TYR A 3 19.18 -1.50 10.01
CA TYR A 3 17.89 -2.16 10.28
C TYR A 3 18.17 -3.45 11.02
N GLU A 4 17.62 -3.62 12.21
CA GLU A 4 17.87 -4.77 13.09
C GLU A 4 16.72 -5.77 13.06
N TYR A 5 15.53 -5.34 12.63
CA TYR A 5 14.31 -6.13 12.63
C TYR A 5 13.73 -6.22 11.23
N THR A 6 13.26 -7.40 10.86
CA THR A 6 12.64 -7.65 9.57
C THR A 6 11.50 -8.66 9.68
N TYR A 7 10.44 -8.39 8.94
CA TYR A 7 9.38 -9.33 8.65
C TYR A 7 9.27 -9.50 7.14
N GLN A 8 9.25 -10.72 6.65
CA GLN A 8 9.25 -11.00 5.22
C GLN A 8 8.40 -12.23 4.88
N ILE A 9 7.62 -12.12 3.80
CA ILE A 9 6.92 -13.23 3.18
C ILE A 9 7.43 -13.39 1.76
N ILE A 10 8.52 -14.16 1.61
CA ILE A 10 9.20 -14.37 0.34
C ILE A 10 8.89 -15.77 -0.16
N GLU A 11 8.29 -15.85 -1.35
CA GLU A 11 8.09 -17.10 -2.07
C GLU A 11 9.10 -17.20 -3.22
N GLY A 12 9.75 -18.35 -3.36
CA GLY A 12 10.72 -18.59 -4.42
C GLY A 12 11.79 -19.60 -4.04
N LYS A 13 12.62 -19.96 -5.03
CA LYS A 13 13.81 -20.79 -4.80
C LYS A 13 15.01 -19.85 -4.57
N PRO A 14 15.90 -20.12 -3.60
CA PRO A 14 17.07 -19.27 -3.30
C PRO A 14 18.01 -18.99 -4.48
N ARG A 15 17.97 -19.84 -5.53
CA ARG A 15 18.78 -19.74 -6.76
C ARG A 15 18.02 -19.20 -7.97
N ALA A 16 16.78 -18.74 -7.79
CA ALA A 16 15.92 -18.16 -8.82
C ALA A 16 15.40 -16.78 -8.37
N ARG A 17 14.60 -16.11 -9.20
CA ARG A 17 13.87 -14.92 -8.78
C ARG A 17 12.90 -15.28 -7.65
N SER A 18 13.08 -14.62 -6.50
CA SER A 18 12.15 -14.66 -5.37
C SER A 18 11.27 -13.42 -5.42
N TYR A 19 10.02 -13.55 -5.01
CA TYR A 19 9.05 -12.47 -4.97
C TYR A 19 8.37 -12.45 -3.61
N GLY A 20 8.03 -11.27 -3.11
CA GLY A 20 7.43 -11.15 -1.80
C GLY A 20 7.36 -9.73 -1.30
N MET A 21 6.77 -9.60 -0.12
CA MET A 21 6.74 -8.35 0.64
C MET A 21 7.64 -8.46 1.84
N ALA A 22 8.25 -7.34 2.22
CA ALA A 22 9.06 -7.24 3.41
C ALA A 22 8.83 -5.89 4.10
N ILE A 23 9.00 -5.88 5.42
CA ILE A 23 9.06 -4.70 6.27
C ILE A 23 10.40 -4.75 7.00
N PHE A 24 11.17 -3.67 6.90
CA PHE A 24 12.44 -3.50 7.60
C PHE A 24 12.31 -2.36 8.61
N SER A 25 12.82 -2.58 9.82
CA SER A 25 12.71 -1.61 10.90
C SER A 25 14.01 -1.49 11.69
N ARG A 26 14.32 -0.26 12.13
CA ARG A 26 15.37 -0.01 13.13
C ARG A 26 14.87 -0.23 14.56
N TYR A 27 13.56 -0.29 14.73
CA TYR A 27 12.87 -0.47 15.99
C TYR A 27 12.27 -1.88 16.08
N PRO A 28 12.10 -2.44 17.30
CA PRO A 28 11.58 -3.79 17.47
C PRO A 28 10.22 -3.99 16.81
N ILE A 29 10.10 -5.06 16.02
CA ILE A 29 8.81 -5.59 15.59
C ILE A 29 8.32 -6.52 16.70
N ILE A 30 7.18 -6.19 17.31
CA ILE A 30 6.65 -6.91 18.49
C ILE A 30 5.47 -7.81 18.17
N ASN A 31 4.88 -7.65 16.98
CA ASN A 31 3.83 -8.48 16.43
C ASN A 31 3.78 -8.27 14.93
N GLU A 32 3.48 -9.30 14.16
CA GLU A 32 3.52 -9.27 12.70
C GLU A 32 2.59 -10.34 12.13
N GLY A 33 2.14 -10.14 10.90
CA GLY A 33 1.25 -11.10 10.29
C GLY A 33 0.85 -10.77 8.86
N LYS A 34 0.14 -11.71 8.28
CA LYS A 34 -0.47 -11.58 6.96
C LYS A 34 -1.94 -11.24 7.15
N VAL A 35 -2.40 -10.15 6.55
CA VAL A 35 -3.83 -9.79 6.54
C VAL A 35 -4.55 -10.68 5.53
N PHE A 36 -4.00 -10.75 4.31
CA PHE A 36 -4.37 -11.72 3.28
C PHE A 36 -3.24 -11.84 2.26
N ASP A 37 -3.26 -12.93 1.50
CA ASP A 37 -2.49 -13.11 0.28
C ASP A 37 -3.36 -13.67 -0.84
N THR A 38 -2.85 -13.57 -2.06
CA THR A 38 -3.40 -14.25 -3.23
C THR A 38 -2.35 -15.19 -3.81
N LYS A 39 -2.80 -16.12 -4.65
CA LYS A 39 -1.92 -17.06 -5.36
C LYS A 39 -0.92 -16.39 -6.33
N ARG A 40 -0.95 -15.06 -6.49
CA ARG A 40 -0.13 -14.28 -7.43
C ARG A 40 0.86 -13.36 -6.73
N ASN A 41 1.20 -13.61 -5.47
CA ASN A 41 2.13 -12.79 -4.68
C ASN A 41 1.65 -11.33 -4.47
N ASN A 42 0.34 -11.11 -4.57
CA ASN A 42 -0.32 -9.91 -4.08
C ASN A 42 -0.85 -10.18 -2.67
N GLY A 43 -0.94 -9.15 -1.85
CA GLY A 43 -1.41 -9.30 -0.48
C GLY A 43 -1.16 -8.07 0.36
N VAL A 44 -1.43 -8.21 1.65
CA VAL A 44 -1.09 -7.21 2.64
C VAL A 44 -0.49 -7.90 3.85
N ILE A 45 0.67 -7.41 4.28
CA ILE A 45 1.29 -7.78 5.55
C ILE A 45 1.28 -6.60 6.50
N PHE A 46 1.38 -6.88 7.80
CA PHE A 46 1.53 -5.84 8.82
C PHE A 46 2.64 -6.17 9.81
N ALA A 47 3.15 -5.13 10.45
CA ALA A 47 4.07 -5.20 11.58
C ALA A 47 3.73 -4.11 12.60
N ASP A 48 3.64 -4.50 13.87
CA ASP A 48 3.55 -3.61 15.02
C ASP A 48 4.97 -3.23 15.45
N ILE A 49 5.32 -1.97 15.25
CA ILE A 49 6.66 -1.44 15.51
C ILE A 49 6.63 -0.67 16.83
N LYS A 50 7.44 -1.10 17.79
CA LYS A 50 7.57 -0.45 19.10
C LYS A 50 8.57 0.71 19.02
N ILE A 51 8.08 1.93 19.16
CA ILE A 51 8.89 3.16 19.18
C ILE A 51 8.85 3.73 20.60
N ASP A 52 9.98 3.66 21.30
CA ASP A 52 10.10 3.98 22.73
C ASP A 52 9.09 3.22 23.61
N LYS A 53 8.05 3.93 24.08
CA LYS A 53 6.99 3.44 24.96
C LYS A 53 5.66 3.23 24.22
N ASP A 54 5.63 3.50 22.93
CA ASP A 54 4.42 3.43 22.10
C ASP A 54 4.58 2.42 20.95
N THR A 55 3.48 2.12 20.27
CA THR A 55 3.47 1.17 19.16
C THR A 55 2.68 1.75 18.00
N ILE A 56 3.22 1.60 16.79
CA ILE A 56 2.56 1.95 15.54
C ILE A 56 2.39 0.70 14.67
N ARG A 57 1.26 0.57 13.98
CA ARG A 57 1.08 -0.52 13.02
C ARG A 57 1.39 -0.05 11.61
N ILE A 58 2.33 -0.73 10.95
CA ILE A 58 2.66 -0.51 9.54
C ILE A 58 2.07 -1.65 8.72
N TYR A 59 1.30 -1.30 7.70
CA TYR A 59 0.85 -2.22 6.65
C TYR A 59 1.68 -2.00 5.40
N ASN A 60 2.15 -3.09 4.78
CA ASN A 60 2.72 -3.10 3.44
C ASN A 60 1.75 -3.84 2.51
N ALA A 61 1.18 -3.10 1.55
CA ALA A 61 0.19 -3.57 0.60
C ALA A 61 0.79 -3.66 -0.81
N HIS A 62 0.54 -4.79 -1.47
CA HIS A 62 0.77 -4.97 -2.88
C HIS A 62 -0.48 -5.56 -3.51
N LEU A 63 -1.40 -4.70 -3.95
CA LEU A 63 -2.72 -5.12 -4.43
C LEU A 63 -2.68 -5.63 -5.87
N GLU A 64 -3.68 -6.44 -6.24
CA GLU A 64 -3.75 -7.05 -7.57
C GLU A 64 -3.90 -5.98 -8.66
N SER A 65 -2.99 -6.01 -9.63
CA SER A 65 -2.98 -5.05 -10.72
C SER A 65 -4.29 -5.02 -11.51
N MET A 66 -4.62 -3.84 -12.03
CA MET A 66 -5.49 -3.79 -13.20
C MET A 66 -4.80 -4.58 -14.31
N SER A 67 -5.36 -5.71 -14.73
CA SER A 67 -4.85 -6.55 -15.83
C SER A 67 -4.88 -5.84 -17.21
N ILE A 68 -4.73 -4.52 -17.23
CA ILE A 68 -4.37 -3.73 -18.39
C ILE A 68 -2.87 -3.98 -18.57
N GLU A 69 -2.54 -5.06 -19.26
CA GLU A 69 -1.16 -5.31 -19.70
C GLU A 69 -0.65 -4.04 -20.40
N SER A 70 0.41 -3.45 -19.86
CA SER A 70 1.10 -2.32 -20.47
C SER A 70 1.57 -2.64 -21.88
N ASP A 71 1.84 -3.92 -22.17
CA ASP A 71 2.12 -4.45 -23.51
C ASP A 71 0.92 -4.34 -24.47
N GLY A 72 -0.31 -4.45 -23.97
CA GLY A 72 -1.54 -4.30 -24.75
C GLY A 72 -1.87 -2.85 -25.14
N LEU A 73 -1.31 -1.86 -24.43
CA LEU A 73 -1.50 -0.44 -24.74
C LEU A 73 -0.66 0.05 -25.91
N ASN A 74 0.39 -0.67 -26.27
CA ASN A 74 1.14 -0.43 -27.51
C ASN A 74 0.35 -0.85 -28.77
N ASN A 75 -0.74 -1.62 -28.60
CA ASN A 75 -1.64 -2.08 -29.66
C ASN A 75 -3.08 -1.65 -29.38
N LEU A 76 -3.36 -0.34 -29.49
CA LEU A 76 -4.71 0.24 -29.42
C LEU A 76 -5.73 -0.43 -30.36
N SER A 77 -5.26 -1.05 -31.45
CA SER A 77 -6.03 -1.85 -32.40
C SER A 77 -6.54 -3.18 -31.81
N GLY A 78 -5.74 -3.88 -31.00
CA GLY A 78 -6.13 -5.16 -30.37
C GLY A 78 -7.15 -5.01 -29.23
N LEU A 79 -7.22 -3.83 -28.61
CA LEU A 79 -8.18 -3.51 -27.54
C LEU A 79 -9.65 -3.54 -28.05
N LYS A 80 -9.87 -3.22 -29.33
CA LYS A 80 -11.21 -3.22 -29.95
C LYS A 80 -11.70 -4.63 -30.30
N GLU A 81 -10.82 -5.56 -30.65
CA GLU A 81 -11.22 -6.91 -31.07
C GLU A 81 -11.77 -7.75 -29.90
N ASN A 82 -11.32 -7.51 -28.66
CA ASN A 82 -11.74 -8.27 -27.47
C ASN A 82 -12.33 -7.39 -26.35
N TYR A 83 -13.14 -6.39 -26.73
CA TYR A 83 -13.75 -5.43 -25.80
C TYR A 83 -14.57 -6.10 -24.68
N ARG A 84 -15.37 -7.13 -25.00
CA ARG A 84 -16.19 -7.86 -24.01
C ARG A 84 -15.35 -8.63 -22.99
N GLU A 85 -14.28 -9.28 -23.44
CA GLU A 85 -13.38 -10.03 -22.56
C GLU A 85 -12.58 -9.08 -21.66
N THR A 86 -12.11 -7.97 -22.22
CA THR A 86 -11.41 -6.90 -21.50
C THR A 86 -12.30 -6.30 -20.40
N LEU A 87 -13.55 -5.93 -20.73
CA LEU A 87 -14.52 -5.45 -19.73
C LEU A 87 -14.80 -6.49 -18.64
N SER A 88 -14.91 -7.77 -19.00
CA SER A 88 -15.15 -8.85 -18.04
C SER A 88 -13.96 -9.04 -17.08
N LYS A 89 -12.72 -8.94 -17.59
CA LYS A 89 -11.50 -8.95 -16.78
C LYS A 89 -11.42 -7.74 -15.86
N LEU A 90 -11.73 -6.54 -16.36
CA LEU A 90 -11.78 -5.31 -15.56
C LEU A 90 -12.81 -5.40 -14.43
N LYS A 91 -14.03 -5.85 -14.74
CA LYS A 91 -15.11 -6.02 -13.74
C LYS A 91 -14.74 -7.04 -12.68
N ARG A 92 -14.16 -8.18 -13.05
CA ARG A 92 -13.70 -9.19 -12.08
C ARG A 92 -12.60 -8.64 -11.17
N GLY A 93 -11.60 -7.98 -11.74
CA GLY A 93 -10.54 -7.34 -10.97
C GLY A 93 -11.08 -6.31 -9.97
N GLN A 94 -12.08 -5.52 -10.36
CA GLN A 94 -12.75 -4.57 -9.46
C GLN A 94 -13.45 -5.25 -8.28
N VAL A 95 -14.18 -6.35 -8.50
CA VAL A 95 -14.87 -7.09 -7.43
C VAL A 95 -13.87 -7.70 -6.45
N THR A 96 -12.81 -8.32 -6.95
CA THR A 96 -11.75 -8.88 -6.10
C THR A 96 -11.09 -7.79 -5.24
N ARG A 97 -10.74 -6.65 -5.84
CA ARG A 97 -10.15 -5.50 -5.12
C ARG A 97 -11.08 -4.94 -4.05
N ALA A 98 -12.38 -4.84 -4.33
CA ALA A 98 -13.34 -4.37 -3.33
C ALA A 98 -13.42 -5.30 -2.11
N SER A 99 -13.34 -6.62 -2.33
CA SER A 99 -13.31 -7.61 -1.25
C SER A 99 -12.00 -7.56 -0.44
N GLN A 100 -10.85 -7.50 -1.12
CA GLN A 100 -9.54 -7.33 -0.49
C GLN A 100 -9.48 -6.07 0.38
N LEU A 101 -10.01 -4.97 -0.15
CA LEU A 101 -10.08 -3.71 0.57
C LEU A 101 -10.97 -3.79 1.79
N GLY A 102 -12.11 -4.50 1.72
CA GLY A 102 -12.96 -4.72 2.90
C GLY A 102 -12.25 -5.49 4.01
N ILE A 103 -11.49 -6.52 3.67
CA ILE A 103 -10.68 -7.29 4.64
C ILE A 103 -9.61 -6.38 5.27
N LEU A 104 -8.94 -5.55 4.46
CA LEU A 104 -7.94 -4.61 4.93
C LEU A 104 -8.53 -3.56 5.87
N GLU A 105 -9.65 -2.93 5.50
CA GLU A 105 -10.33 -1.93 6.31
C GLU A 105 -10.79 -2.50 7.65
N GLU A 106 -11.37 -3.69 7.66
CA GLU A 106 -11.79 -4.36 8.88
C GLU A 106 -10.59 -4.66 9.79
N HIS A 107 -9.49 -5.15 9.23
CA HIS A 107 -8.27 -5.42 9.99
C HIS A 107 -7.60 -4.13 10.52
N MET A 108 -7.65 -3.03 9.76
CA MET A 108 -7.18 -1.71 10.20
C MET A 108 -8.07 -1.12 11.30
N LYS A 109 -9.39 -1.27 11.19
CA LYS A 109 -10.36 -0.81 12.18
C LYS A 109 -10.17 -1.53 13.52
N ASN A 110 -9.95 -2.84 13.49
CA ASN A 110 -9.71 -3.65 14.68
C ASN A 110 -8.27 -3.57 15.22
N SER A 111 -7.40 -2.75 14.61
CA SER A 111 -6.06 -2.49 15.13
C SER A 111 -6.14 -1.67 16.43
N PRO A 112 -5.44 -2.06 17.51
CA PRO A 112 -5.37 -1.24 18.73
C PRO A 112 -4.43 -0.04 18.59
N TYR A 113 -3.70 0.06 17.48
CA TYR A 113 -2.67 1.07 17.23
C TYR A 113 -3.02 1.92 16.01
N VAL A 114 -2.51 3.15 16.00
CA VAL A 114 -2.54 4.04 14.84
C VAL A 114 -1.85 3.36 13.66
N ASN A 115 -2.51 3.39 12.51
CA ASN A 115 -2.06 2.69 11.31
C ASN A 115 -1.38 3.63 10.32
N ILE A 116 -0.30 3.14 9.69
CA ILE A 116 0.20 3.63 8.41
C ILE A 116 0.07 2.50 7.41
N LEU A 117 -0.52 2.79 6.26
CA LEU A 117 -0.67 1.87 5.15
C LEU A 117 0.18 2.35 3.97
N VAL A 118 1.17 1.55 3.59
CA VAL A 118 2.10 1.86 2.49
C VAL A 118 2.11 0.78 1.43
N GLY A 119 2.53 1.13 0.23
CA GLY A 119 2.89 0.15 -0.80
C GLY A 119 2.34 0.49 -2.17
N ASP A 120 2.35 -0.51 -3.05
CA ASP A 120 1.91 -0.42 -4.43
C ASP A 120 0.47 -0.94 -4.55
N PHE A 121 -0.44 -0.02 -4.85
CA PHE A 121 -1.87 -0.33 -4.96
C PHE A 121 -2.25 -0.82 -6.35
N ASN A 122 -1.36 -0.69 -7.34
CA ASN A 122 -1.58 -1.00 -8.76
C ASN A 122 -2.95 -0.55 -9.30
N ASP A 123 -3.43 0.59 -8.81
CA ASP A 123 -4.72 1.16 -9.17
C ASP A 123 -4.49 2.58 -9.68
N VAL A 124 -5.25 2.97 -10.70
CA VAL A 124 -5.11 4.33 -11.27
C VAL A 124 -5.32 5.38 -10.17
N PRO A 125 -4.63 6.53 -10.23
CA PRO A 125 -4.93 7.64 -9.34
C PRO A 125 -6.44 7.91 -9.33
N TYR A 126 -7.02 8.10 -8.14
CA TYR A 126 -8.45 8.35 -7.97
C TYR A 126 -9.37 7.16 -8.33
N SER A 127 -8.89 5.93 -8.14
CA SER A 127 -9.74 4.75 -8.21
C SER A 127 -10.73 4.64 -7.05
N TYR A 128 -11.64 3.67 -7.12
CA TYR A 128 -12.52 3.30 -6.00
C TYR A 128 -11.72 2.98 -4.73
N THR A 129 -10.63 2.21 -4.87
CA THR A 129 -9.74 1.85 -3.75
C THR A 129 -9.16 3.10 -3.10
N TYR A 130 -8.65 4.01 -3.93
CA TYR A 130 -8.08 5.26 -3.47
C TYR A 130 -9.09 6.10 -2.70
N PHE A 131 -10.24 6.38 -3.31
CA PHE A 131 -11.27 7.21 -2.68
C PHE A 131 -11.84 6.59 -1.41
N LYS A 132 -11.97 5.26 -1.38
CA LYS A 132 -12.47 4.56 -0.20
C LYS A 132 -11.48 4.67 0.96
N LEU A 133 -10.18 4.44 0.73
CA LEU A 133 -9.14 4.68 1.74
C LEU A 133 -9.05 6.16 2.17
N ARG A 134 -9.18 7.10 1.23
CA ARG A 134 -9.17 8.54 1.55
C ARG A 134 -10.38 9.01 2.37
N ARG A 135 -11.39 8.16 2.61
CA ARG A 135 -12.50 8.48 3.52
C ARG A 135 -12.14 8.22 4.98
N SER A 136 -11.24 7.29 5.25
CA SER A 136 -10.85 6.88 6.60
C SER A 136 -9.41 7.27 6.95
N MET A 137 -8.55 7.53 5.96
CA MET A 137 -7.14 7.85 6.15
C MET A 137 -6.72 9.09 5.35
N ARG A 138 -5.71 9.78 5.86
CA ARG A 138 -5.02 10.89 5.20
C ARG A 138 -3.97 10.34 4.21
N ASN A 139 -3.66 11.07 3.13
CA ASN A 139 -2.67 10.64 2.14
C ASN A 139 -1.45 11.58 2.16
N ALA A 140 -0.25 11.01 2.35
CA ALA A 140 0.96 11.80 2.58
C ALA A 140 1.37 12.65 1.37
N PHE A 141 1.12 12.18 0.14
CA PHE A 141 1.40 12.97 -1.06
C PHE A 141 0.42 14.13 -1.20
N GLU A 142 -0.88 13.90 -0.97
CA GLU A 142 -1.87 14.98 -1.10
C GLU A 142 -1.60 16.14 -0.13
N GLU A 143 -1.00 15.86 1.02
CA GLU A 143 -0.83 16.86 2.07
C GLU A 143 0.55 17.52 2.12
N ALA A 144 1.62 16.80 1.78
CA ALA A 144 2.99 17.31 1.84
C ALA A 144 3.80 17.07 0.57
N GLY A 145 3.18 16.52 -0.47
CA GLY A 145 3.79 16.33 -1.78
C GLY A 145 3.78 17.61 -2.61
N SER A 146 4.48 17.55 -3.76
CA SER A 146 4.54 18.64 -4.73
C SER A 146 4.49 18.11 -6.15
N GLY A 147 3.93 18.88 -7.08
CA GLY A 147 3.80 18.49 -8.48
C GLY A 147 2.80 17.34 -8.65
N PHE A 148 3.10 16.39 -9.53
CA PHE A 148 2.17 15.30 -9.86
C PHE A 148 2.38 14.01 -9.06
N GLY A 149 3.56 13.84 -8.46
CA GLY A 149 3.85 12.67 -7.61
C GLY A 149 3.92 11.34 -8.35
N PHE A 150 4.26 11.33 -9.64
CA PHE A 150 4.33 10.07 -10.39
C PHE A 150 5.37 9.12 -9.79
N THR A 151 4.98 7.87 -9.62
CA THR A 151 5.81 6.81 -9.04
C THR A 151 6.12 5.72 -10.05
N TYR A 152 5.36 5.60 -11.13
CA TYR A 152 5.65 4.62 -12.18
C TYR A 152 6.60 5.18 -13.25
N ASN A 153 7.55 4.38 -13.72
CA ASN A 153 8.63 4.78 -14.64
C ASN A 153 8.65 3.96 -15.94
N LYS A 154 7.46 3.65 -16.50
CA LYS A 154 7.30 2.96 -17.79
C LYS A 154 6.39 3.76 -18.72
N VAL A 155 5.77 3.09 -19.70
CA VAL A 155 4.89 3.70 -20.72
C VAL A 155 3.85 4.65 -20.10
N LEU A 156 3.31 4.29 -18.94
CA LEU A 156 2.36 5.11 -18.19
C LEU A 156 3.04 5.90 -17.07
N PHE A 157 4.16 6.57 -17.36
CA PHE A 157 4.98 7.28 -16.38
C PHE A 157 4.26 8.39 -15.59
N PHE A 158 3.04 8.74 -15.98
CA PHE A 158 2.19 9.72 -15.31
C PHE A 158 1.34 9.11 -14.19
N LEU A 159 1.48 7.82 -13.88
CA LEU A 159 0.74 7.17 -12.81
C LEU A 159 1.42 7.34 -11.44
N ARG A 160 0.60 7.58 -10.41
CA ARG A 160 0.95 7.51 -8.98
C ARG A 160 0.20 6.34 -8.36
N ILE A 161 0.85 5.17 -8.35
CA ILE A 161 0.27 3.90 -7.90
C ILE A 161 0.81 3.47 -6.53
N ASP A 162 1.95 4.02 -6.13
CA ASP A 162 2.52 3.85 -4.80
C ASP A 162 2.00 4.95 -3.88
N ASN A 163 1.49 4.56 -2.71
CA ASN A 163 0.87 5.48 -1.77
C ASN A 163 1.33 5.24 -0.32
N ILE A 164 1.27 6.31 0.47
CA ILE A 164 1.42 6.29 1.93
C ILE A 164 0.16 6.94 2.51
N PHE A 165 -0.69 6.11 3.10
CA PHE A 165 -1.85 6.53 3.88
C PHE A 165 -1.54 6.45 5.37
N PHE A 166 -2.12 7.34 6.16
CA PHE A 166 -1.89 7.40 7.60
C PHE A 166 -3.13 7.88 8.36
N GLU A 167 -3.22 7.50 9.62
CA GLU A 167 -4.27 7.94 10.55
C GLU A 167 -3.78 9.09 11.46
N GLU A 168 -4.72 9.87 11.98
CA GLU A 168 -4.46 10.75 13.13
C GLU A 168 -3.99 9.91 14.34
N PRO A 169 -3.13 10.44 15.24
CA PRO A 169 -2.68 11.83 15.34
C PRO A 169 -1.37 12.12 14.57
N LEU A 170 -0.98 11.28 13.60
CA LEU A 170 0.23 11.51 12.81
C LEU A 170 0.07 12.77 11.95
N LYS A 171 1.10 13.62 11.96
CA LYS A 171 1.19 14.83 11.14
C LYS A 171 2.34 14.68 10.15
N ILE A 172 2.02 14.68 8.87
CA ILE A 172 3.04 14.62 7.82
C ILE A 172 3.85 15.93 7.78
N ARG A 173 5.18 15.80 7.79
CA ARG A 173 6.12 16.93 7.71
C ARG A 173 6.75 17.05 6.34
N LYS A 174 7.03 15.91 5.71
CA LYS A 174 7.70 15.85 4.41
C LYS A 174 7.28 14.61 3.67
N PHE A 175 7.03 14.76 2.38
CA PHE A 175 6.92 13.67 1.43
C PHE A 175 7.95 13.86 0.31
N LYS A 176 8.55 12.76 -0.19
CA LYS A 176 9.44 12.80 -1.36
C LYS A 176 9.25 11.59 -2.25
N THR A 177 9.15 11.82 -3.55
CA THR A 177 9.39 10.81 -4.58
C THR A 177 10.85 10.87 -5.02
N HIS A 178 11.58 9.77 -4.89
CA HIS A 178 13.00 9.65 -5.18
C HIS A 178 13.26 9.33 -6.65
N ARG A 179 13.09 10.34 -7.52
CA ARG A 179 13.29 10.19 -8.98
C ARG A 179 14.76 9.94 -9.36
N GLU A 180 15.67 10.25 -8.45
CA GLU A 180 17.10 9.95 -8.58
C GLU A 180 17.42 8.43 -8.46
N VAL A 181 16.45 7.60 -8.07
CA VAL A 181 16.62 6.15 -7.91
C VAL A 181 15.82 5.43 -9.00
N ASP A 182 16.48 5.01 -10.07
CA ASP A 182 15.87 4.44 -11.28
C ASP A 182 16.20 2.95 -11.51
N TYR A 183 16.66 2.26 -10.46
CA TYR A 183 16.95 0.83 -10.49
C TYR A 183 15.71 -0.08 -10.61
N SER A 184 14.51 0.51 -10.56
CA SER A 184 13.21 -0.15 -10.68
C SER A 184 12.31 0.64 -11.64
N ASP A 185 11.27 -0.03 -12.13
CA ASP A 185 10.14 0.58 -12.81
C ASP A 185 9.22 1.39 -11.89
N HIS A 186 9.47 1.39 -10.57
CA HIS A 186 8.84 2.27 -9.60
C HIS A 186 9.88 3.15 -8.91
N TYR A 187 9.55 4.43 -8.76
CA TYR A 187 10.31 5.37 -7.95
C TYR A 187 9.95 5.20 -6.47
N PRO A 188 10.94 5.03 -5.58
CA PRO A 188 10.69 4.97 -4.15
C PRO A 188 10.03 6.25 -3.63
N ILE A 189 9.15 6.10 -2.64
CA ILE A 189 8.54 7.21 -1.92
C ILE A 189 8.90 7.16 -0.44
N SER A 190 9.05 8.33 0.17
CA SER A 190 9.30 8.46 1.61
C SER A 190 8.45 9.54 2.24
N ALA A 191 8.15 9.34 3.52
CA ALA A 191 7.41 10.27 4.35
C ALA A 191 8.09 10.44 5.72
N ILE A 192 8.02 11.64 6.28
CA ILE A 192 8.46 11.96 7.65
C ILE A 192 7.25 12.45 8.41
N PHE A 193 6.97 11.81 9.54
CA PHE A 193 5.83 12.12 10.40
C PHE A 193 6.31 12.64 11.76
N ASP A 194 5.59 13.62 12.28
CA ASP A 194 5.60 13.98 13.70
C ASP A 194 4.31 13.46 14.33
N TRP A 195 4.31 13.18 15.63
CA TRP A 195 3.10 12.84 16.36
C TRP A 195 3.18 13.28 17.81
N GLU A 196 2.02 13.49 18.40
CA GLU A 196 1.84 13.61 19.84
C GLU A 196 1.31 12.27 20.35
N ARG A 197 1.74 11.83 21.54
CA ARG A 197 1.28 10.57 22.14
C ARG A 197 -0.19 10.70 22.58
N PRO A 198 -0.96 9.59 22.62
CA PRO A 198 -0.56 8.20 22.34
C PRO A 198 -0.83 7.74 20.89
N LEU A 199 -0.12 6.71 20.43
CA LEU A 199 -0.38 6.00 19.16
C LEU A 199 -1.30 4.77 19.34
N ARG A 200 -2.04 4.73 20.45
CA ARG A 200 -3.14 3.77 20.65
C ARG A 200 -4.44 4.37 20.14
N LYS A 201 -5.28 3.54 19.53
CA LYS A 201 -6.65 3.93 19.22
C LYS A 201 -7.49 3.92 20.49
N GLU A 202 -8.36 4.90 20.64
CA GLU A 202 -9.40 4.87 21.65
C GLU A 202 -10.39 3.77 21.28
N THR A 203 -10.54 2.77 22.14
CA THR A 203 -11.63 1.80 21.99
C THR A 203 -12.90 2.49 22.41
N GLU A 204 -13.85 2.72 21.49
CA GLU A 204 -15.22 3.03 21.89
C GLU A 204 -15.72 1.86 22.74
N ILE A 205 -15.79 2.05 24.06
CA ILE A 205 -16.55 1.16 24.92
C ILE A 205 -18.00 1.43 24.52
N SER A 206 -18.59 0.54 23.73
CA SER A 206 -20.04 0.51 23.59
C SER A 206 -20.60 0.22 24.98
N GLU A 207 -21.06 1.25 25.67
CA GLU A 207 -21.95 1.08 26.81
C GLU A 207 -23.22 0.43 26.28
N GLU A 208 -23.28 -0.91 26.39
CA GLU A 208 -24.55 -1.63 26.34
C GLU A 208 -25.38 -1.16 27.54
N ASN A 209 -26.36 -0.30 27.28
CA ASN A 209 -27.49 -0.02 28.15
C ASN A 209 -28.66 -0.93 27.78
#